data_AF-A0A640S730-F1
#
_entry.id   AF-A0A640S730-F1
#
_cell.length_a   1.000
_cell.length_b   1.000
_cell.length_c   1.000
_cell.angle_alpha   90.00
_cell.angle_beta   90.00
_cell.angle_gamma   90.00
#
_symmetry.space_group_name_H-M   'P 1'
#
loop_
_entity.id
_entity.type
_entity.pdbx_description
1 polymer ?
#
loop_
_entity_poly.entity_id
_entity_poly.type
_entity_poly.pdbx_seq_one_letter_code
_entity_poly.pdbx_strand_id
1 'polypeptide(L)'
;MNDRHTRRFGLGTATCLVMGNIIGGGIFLLPASVAPFGTVSLVAFGVLTIGAVALALVFGRLAERHPDTGGPYVYAREAFGDFAGFLSAWSYWTMTWVSNAALAVAIVGYVHVLLPGHPSGGTDLAIALGALWLPALANFAGTRYIGLVQTISTVLKFIPLLFIAVVGLFFFDPANLGSFHEGGGSAVGGMSAAAAILLYSYVGVESAAMSAGEVSDPERNVGRATVLGTIGSAVVYLLGTVAVFGTVAHDKLVKSKAPFSDAVNAMFGGHWGGTVVALAAVVSIIGALNGWTLMSAQSPYAAAKDGLFPAPFLTKRRGVPTFGVLAAGVLASALTVLNYLTGAGGVFEILVLITTFSATVPYLLAAGAQVYFLLTGRRDKVRPAHFARDLTLALTAFGFTFWLVAGAGYAAIYQGVLFLFAGILVYAFMAARRTARRAEAETADGATTAPATPGDHEEAPRPAASAAAPPRTT
;
A
#
# COMPACT_ATOMS: atom_id res chain seq x y z
N MET A 1 22.16 17.18 -5.69
CA MET A 1 22.16 17.59 -4.26
C MET A 1 22.21 16.34 -3.40
N ASN A 2 23.26 16.21 -2.58
CA ASN A 2 23.53 15.06 -1.71
C ASN A 2 22.64 15.09 -0.46
N ASP A 3 21.47 14.45 -0.51
CA ASP A 3 20.58 14.32 0.66
C ASP A 3 20.98 13.11 1.53
N ARG A 4 22.22 13.10 2.04
CA ARG A 4 22.71 12.04 2.96
C ARG A 4 22.04 12.09 4.35
N HIS A 5 21.25 13.12 4.67
CA HIS A 5 20.61 13.31 5.99
C HIS A 5 19.16 12.78 6.12
N THR A 6 18.59 12.18 5.06
CA THR A 6 17.17 11.75 5.04
C THR A 6 16.96 10.24 5.19
N ARG A 7 17.98 9.39 5.00
CA ARG A 7 17.87 7.93 5.14
C ARG A 7 17.97 7.49 6.60
N ARG A 8 16.81 7.41 7.28
CA ARG A 8 16.70 7.21 8.73
C ARG A 8 16.22 5.82 9.15
N PHE A 9 15.67 5.03 8.23
CA PHE A 9 15.19 3.69 8.55
C PHE A 9 16.32 2.67 8.35
N GLY A 10 16.81 2.12 9.47
CA GLY A 10 17.64 0.92 9.47
C GLY A 10 16.83 -0.32 9.03
N LEU A 11 17.51 -1.46 8.82
CA LEU A 11 16.85 -2.72 8.50
C LEU A 11 15.75 -3.08 9.52
N GLY A 12 16.01 -2.90 10.82
CA GLY A 12 15.03 -3.16 11.87
C GLY A 12 13.78 -2.27 11.75
N THR A 13 13.96 -0.96 11.58
CA THR A 13 12.84 -0.02 11.40
C THR A 13 12.04 -0.31 10.13
N ALA A 14 12.71 -0.61 9.02
CA ALA A 14 12.04 -0.98 7.77
C ALA A 14 11.28 -2.31 7.92
N THR A 15 11.83 -3.29 8.64
CA THR A 15 11.15 -4.56 8.95
C THR A 15 9.94 -4.31 9.83
N CYS A 16 10.05 -3.46 10.85
CA CYS A 16 8.92 -3.04 11.68
C CYS A 16 7.86 -2.26 10.90
N LEU A 17 8.24 -1.48 9.88
CA LEU A 17 7.29 -0.81 9.00
C LEU A 17 6.47 -1.84 8.21
N VAL A 18 7.14 -2.82 7.60
CA VAL A 18 6.47 -3.91 6.87
C VAL A 18 5.58 -4.72 7.81
N MET A 19 6.13 -5.25 8.90
CA MET A 19 5.36 -6.02 9.89
C MET A 19 4.21 -5.21 10.46
N GLY A 20 4.44 -3.94 10.78
CA GLY A 20 3.44 -3.07 11.37
C GLY A 20 2.27 -2.80 10.43
N ASN A 21 2.52 -2.64 9.13
CA ASN A 21 1.45 -2.42 8.15
C ASN A 21 0.71 -3.71 7.80
N ILE A 22 1.42 -4.84 7.71
CA ILE A 22 0.84 -6.18 7.54
C ILE A 22 -0.03 -6.49 8.76
N ILE A 23 0.56 -6.67 9.95
CA ILE A 23 -0.12 -7.04 11.21
C ILE A 23 -1.28 -6.10 11.56
N GLY A 24 -1.10 -4.82 11.30
CA GLY A 24 -2.09 -3.81 11.59
C GLY A 24 -3.33 -3.85 10.70
N GLY A 25 -3.19 -4.32 9.45
CA GLY A 25 -4.16 -4.22 8.36
C GLY A 25 -5.48 -4.94 8.62
N GLY A 26 -5.46 -6.15 9.16
CA GLY A 26 -6.71 -6.90 9.31
C GLY A 26 -6.69 -8.06 10.28
N ILE A 27 -5.51 -8.46 10.80
CA ILE A 27 -5.34 -9.73 11.54
C ILE A 27 -6.41 -9.92 12.61
N PHE A 28 -6.70 -8.84 13.32
CA PHE A 28 -7.58 -8.85 14.47
C PHE A 28 -9.02 -9.26 14.16
N LEU A 29 -9.50 -9.14 12.92
CA LEU A 29 -10.82 -9.60 12.51
C LEU A 29 -10.77 -10.82 11.58
N LEU A 30 -9.62 -11.11 10.97
CA LEU A 30 -9.51 -12.17 9.96
C LEU A 30 -10.08 -13.51 10.40
N PRO A 31 -9.80 -14.04 11.62
CA PRO A 31 -10.34 -15.35 11.99
C PRO A 31 -11.87 -15.39 11.90
N ALA A 32 -12.54 -14.32 12.30
CA ALA A 32 -14.00 -14.20 12.20
C ALA A 32 -14.46 -14.09 10.74
N SER A 33 -13.77 -13.27 9.92
CA SER A 33 -14.14 -13.07 8.51
C SER A 33 -13.92 -14.31 7.63
N VAL A 34 -13.01 -15.22 8.02
CA VAL A 34 -12.75 -16.46 7.26
C VAL A 34 -13.36 -17.72 7.88
N ALA A 35 -13.81 -17.66 9.13
CA ALA A 35 -14.55 -18.73 9.76
C ALA A 35 -15.74 -19.23 8.93
N PRO A 36 -16.55 -18.39 8.24
CA PRO A 36 -17.65 -18.85 7.39
C PRO A 36 -17.26 -19.87 6.31
N PHE A 37 -16.00 -19.89 5.89
CA PHE A 37 -15.52 -20.85 4.89
C PHE A 37 -15.06 -22.17 5.53
N GLY A 38 -14.93 -22.24 6.86
CA GLY A 38 -14.49 -23.42 7.57
C GLY A 38 -12.97 -23.61 7.55
N THR A 39 -12.50 -24.81 7.88
CA THR A 39 -11.06 -25.09 8.01
C THR A 39 -10.29 -25.07 6.67
N VAL A 40 -10.99 -25.11 5.52
CA VAL A 40 -10.36 -24.86 4.20
C VAL A 40 -9.71 -23.47 4.12
N SER A 41 -10.20 -22.50 4.89
CA SER A 41 -9.59 -21.17 4.99
C SER A 41 -8.17 -21.20 5.56
N LEU A 42 -7.85 -22.15 6.45
CA LEU A 42 -6.51 -22.32 7.01
C LEU A 42 -5.54 -22.84 5.94
N VAL A 43 -6.01 -23.75 5.09
CA VAL A 43 -5.25 -24.23 3.91
C VAL A 43 -5.04 -23.08 2.92
N ALA A 44 -6.10 -22.31 2.65
CA ALA A 44 -6.02 -21.10 1.83
C ALA A 44 -4.97 -20.13 2.36
N PHE A 45 -4.91 -19.95 3.69
CA PHE A 45 -3.94 -19.07 4.33
C PHE A 45 -2.49 -19.56 4.15
N GLY A 46 -2.26 -20.87 4.27
CA GLY A 46 -0.95 -21.47 4.00
C GLY A 46 -0.49 -21.23 2.56
N VAL A 47 -1.35 -21.51 1.58
CA VAL A 47 -1.06 -21.27 0.15
C VAL A 47 -0.80 -19.78 -0.11
N LEU A 48 -1.62 -18.91 0.48
CA LEU A 48 -1.49 -17.47 0.36
C LEU A 48 -0.16 -16.96 0.92
N THR A 49 0.29 -17.54 2.04
CA THR A 49 1.56 -17.19 2.66
C THR A 49 2.73 -17.44 1.71
N ILE A 50 2.71 -18.56 0.98
CA ILE A 50 3.75 -18.88 -0.02
C ILE A 50 3.74 -17.83 -1.13
N GLY A 51 2.56 -17.46 -1.63
CA GLY A 51 2.41 -16.42 -2.64
C GLY A 51 2.86 -15.03 -2.16
N ALA A 52 2.55 -14.67 -0.91
CA ALA A 52 2.99 -13.41 -0.30
C ALA A 52 4.51 -13.35 -0.14
N VAL A 53 5.16 -14.45 0.24
CA VAL A 53 6.63 -14.55 0.29
C VAL A 53 7.24 -14.47 -1.11
N ALA A 54 6.63 -15.10 -2.12
CA ALA A 54 7.07 -14.97 -3.51
C ALA A 54 6.99 -13.50 -3.97
N LEU A 55 5.90 -12.81 -3.66
CA LEU A 55 5.72 -11.39 -3.96
C LEU A 55 6.73 -10.50 -3.20
N ALA A 56 7.01 -10.81 -1.93
CA ALA A 56 8.04 -10.16 -1.12
C ALA A 56 9.43 -10.26 -1.78
N LEU A 57 9.76 -11.44 -2.31
CA LEU A 57 11.00 -11.69 -3.03
C LEU A 57 11.05 -10.93 -4.37
N VAL A 58 9.93 -10.83 -5.11
CA VAL A 58 9.83 -10.00 -6.32
C VAL A 58 10.11 -8.54 -5.98
N PHE A 59 9.45 -8.00 -4.96
CA PHE A 59 9.67 -6.63 -4.51
C PHE A 59 11.11 -6.37 -4.08
N GLY A 60 11.74 -7.33 -3.41
CA GLY A 60 13.16 -7.24 -3.07
C GLY A 60 14.06 -7.09 -4.30
N ARG A 61 13.83 -7.90 -5.35
CA ARG A 61 14.61 -7.80 -6.60
C ARG A 61 14.34 -6.53 -7.39
N LEU A 62 13.11 -6.02 -7.33
CA LEU A 62 12.77 -4.74 -7.96
C LEU A 62 13.42 -3.57 -7.21
N ALA A 63 13.43 -3.60 -5.88
CA ALA A 63 14.09 -2.58 -5.05
C ALA A 63 15.61 -2.56 -5.22
N GLU A 64 16.26 -3.72 -5.44
CA GLU A 64 17.69 -3.80 -5.81
C GLU A 64 18.00 -3.09 -7.14
N ARG A 65 17.01 -3.01 -8.05
CA ARG A 65 17.15 -2.36 -9.36
C ARG A 65 16.79 -0.88 -9.30
N HIS A 66 15.66 -0.56 -8.70
CA HIS A 66 15.09 0.78 -8.59
C HIS A 66 14.79 1.10 -7.12
N PRO A 67 15.79 1.53 -6.33
CA PRO A 67 15.65 1.81 -4.89
C PRO A 67 14.96 3.16 -4.61
N ASP A 68 14.09 3.62 -5.50
CA ASP A 68 13.44 4.93 -5.44
C ASP A 68 12.13 4.87 -4.63
N THR A 69 11.81 5.96 -3.92
CA THR A 69 10.52 6.12 -3.25
C THR A 69 9.38 6.04 -4.26
N GLY A 70 8.41 5.18 -4.00
CA GLY A 70 7.27 4.97 -4.90
C GLY A 70 7.06 3.51 -5.31
N GLY A 71 7.95 2.58 -4.92
CA GLY A 71 7.73 1.13 -5.00
C GLY A 71 7.01 0.66 -6.28
N PRO A 72 5.81 0.05 -6.21
CA PRO A 72 5.07 -0.43 -7.39
C PRO A 72 4.90 0.61 -8.51
N TYR A 73 4.69 1.89 -8.17
CA TYR A 73 4.55 2.97 -9.16
C TYR A 73 5.82 3.09 -10.02
N VAL A 74 6.99 3.14 -9.38
CA VAL A 74 8.29 3.28 -10.06
C VAL A 74 8.53 2.06 -10.94
N TYR A 75 8.30 0.85 -10.41
CA TYR A 75 8.54 -0.39 -11.17
C TYR A 75 7.68 -0.49 -12.42
N ALA A 76 6.38 -0.16 -12.30
CA ALA A 76 5.47 -0.16 -13.44
C ALA A 76 5.85 0.90 -14.48
N ARG A 77 6.23 2.11 -14.03
CA ARG A 77 6.63 3.20 -14.92
C ARG A 77 7.92 2.89 -15.68
N GLU A 78 8.93 2.38 -15.00
CA GLU A 78 10.24 2.07 -15.59
C GLU A 78 10.19 0.90 -16.59
N ALA A 79 9.23 -0.02 -16.40
CA ALA A 79 9.03 -1.15 -17.30
C ALA A 79 8.09 -0.83 -18.49
N PHE A 80 6.99 -0.13 -18.24
CA PHE A 80 5.88 -0.01 -19.19
C PHE A 80 5.48 1.42 -19.53
N GLY A 81 6.15 2.43 -18.96
CA GLY A 81 5.92 3.84 -19.24
C GLY A 81 4.87 4.50 -18.35
N ASP A 82 4.60 5.78 -18.66
CA ASP A 82 3.85 6.71 -17.81
C ASP A 82 2.42 6.25 -17.47
N PHE A 83 1.69 5.63 -18.41
CA PHE A 83 0.31 5.18 -18.18
C PHE A 83 0.24 4.03 -17.17
N ALA A 84 1.12 3.03 -17.30
CA ALA A 84 1.18 1.91 -16.37
C ALA A 84 1.61 2.37 -14.97
N GLY A 85 2.58 3.30 -14.91
CA GLY A 85 2.92 4.02 -13.69
C GLY A 85 1.69 4.66 -13.06
N PHE A 86 0.97 5.52 -13.80
CA PHE A 86 -0.24 6.16 -13.31
C PHE A 86 -1.27 5.16 -12.78
N LEU A 87 -1.56 4.08 -13.52
CA LEU A 87 -2.52 3.06 -13.11
C LEU A 87 -2.12 2.39 -11.80
N SER A 88 -0.83 2.08 -11.64
CA SER A 88 -0.27 1.55 -10.40
C SER A 88 -0.45 2.53 -9.24
N ALA A 89 -0.12 3.82 -9.43
CA ALA A 89 -0.27 4.84 -8.39
C ALA A 89 -1.73 5.10 -8.03
N TRP A 90 -2.62 5.17 -9.02
CA TRP A 90 -4.06 5.38 -8.86
C TRP A 90 -4.71 4.23 -8.09
N SER A 91 -4.46 3.00 -8.50
CA SER A 91 -4.98 1.82 -7.81
C SER A 91 -4.44 1.69 -6.39
N TYR A 92 -3.13 1.92 -6.20
CA TYR A 92 -2.52 1.89 -4.87
C TYR A 92 -3.06 3.01 -3.96
N TRP A 93 -3.24 4.23 -4.48
CA TRP A 93 -3.80 5.32 -3.70
C TRP A 93 -5.23 4.98 -3.24
N THR A 94 -6.05 4.43 -4.14
CA THR A 94 -7.39 3.89 -3.85
C THR A 94 -7.36 2.87 -2.72
N MET A 95 -6.52 1.85 -2.88
CA MET A 95 -6.30 0.80 -1.90
C MET A 95 -6.01 1.37 -0.51
N THR A 96 -5.10 2.36 -0.41
CA THR A 96 -4.69 2.89 0.90
C THR A 96 -5.79 3.57 1.69
N TRP A 97 -6.60 4.44 1.07
CA TRP A 97 -7.65 5.15 1.82
C TRP A 97 -8.89 4.29 2.07
N VAL A 98 -9.18 3.31 1.20
CA VAL A 98 -10.20 2.27 1.46
C VAL A 98 -9.76 1.38 2.63
N SER A 99 -8.50 0.96 2.66
CA SER A 99 -7.93 0.20 3.78
C SER A 99 -8.01 0.96 5.10
N ASN A 100 -7.73 2.27 5.09
CA ASN A 100 -7.89 3.11 6.29
C ASN A 100 -9.33 3.08 6.82
N ALA A 101 -10.34 3.12 5.95
CA ALA A 101 -11.74 3.00 6.36
C ALA A 101 -12.04 1.61 6.98
N ALA A 102 -11.49 0.53 6.42
CA ALA A 102 -11.64 -0.82 6.98
C ALA A 102 -11.04 -0.93 8.39
N LEU A 103 -9.85 -0.36 8.59
CA LEU A 103 -9.18 -0.29 9.89
C LEU A 103 -9.96 0.51 10.93
N ALA A 104 -10.62 1.58 10.51
CA ALA A 104 -11.48 2.37 11.40
C ALA A 104 -12.66 1.54 11.91
N VAL A 105 -13.28 0.72 11.05
CA VAL A 105 -14.36 -0.21 11.42
C VAL A 105 -13.84 -1.29 12.38
N ALA A 106 -12.63 -1.81 12.14
CA ALA A 106 -12.01 -2.79 13.04
C ALA A 106 -11.80 -2.22 14.46
N ILE A 107 -11.36 -0.95 14.58
CA ILE A 107 -11.23 -0.29 15.88
C ILE A 107 -12.56 -0.25 16.63
N VAL A 108 -13.66 0.06 15.96
CA VAL A 108 -14.99 0.12 16.61
C VAL A 108 -15.35 -1.22 17.25
N GLY A 109 -15.13 -2.35 16.55
CA GLY A 109 -15.37 -3.69 17.09
C GLY A 109 -14.60 -3.97 18.38
N TYR A 110 -13.34 -3.53 18.46
CA TYR A 110 -12.53 -3.69 19.67
C TYR A 110 -12.86 -2.67 20.77
N VAL A 111 -13.30 -1.46 20.42
CA VAL A 111 -13.75 -0.47 21.42
C VAL A 111 -15.02 -0.95 22.12
N HIS A 112 -15.90 -1.70 21.45
CA HIS A 112 -17.08 -2.33 22.09
C HIS A 112 -16.69 -3.33 23.20
N VAL A 113 -15.52 -3.97 23.10
CA VAL A 113 -14.98 -4.82 24.17
C VAL A 113 -14.48 -4.00 25.36
N LEU A 114 -13.93 -2.81 25.12
CA LEU A 114 -13.41 -1.92 26.16
C LEU A 114 -14.52 -1.16 26.89
N LEU A 115 -15.56 -0.77 26.16
CA LEU A 115 -16.70 -0.01 26.65
C LEU A 115 -17.97 -0.82 26.41
N PRO A 116 -18.23 -1.84 27.25
CA PRO A 116 -19.45 -2.64 27.14
C PRO A 116 -20.67 -1.74 27.41
N GLY A 117 -21.34 -1.37 26.33
CA GLY A 117 -22.57 -0.60 26.27
C GLY A 117 -23.21 -0.84 24.90
N HIS A 118 -24.43 -0.36 24.68
CA HIS A 118 -25.05 -0.36 23.34
C HIS A 118 -24.80 1.00 22.68
N PRO A 119 -23.60 1.29 22.13
CA PRO A 119 -23.36 2.55 21.46
C PRO A 119 -24.28 2.70 20.25
N SER A 120 -24.79 3.90 20.06
CA SER A 120 -25.57 4.24 18.87
C SER A 120 -24.67 4.21 17.62
N GLY A 121 -25.25 4.02 16.43
CA GLY A 121 -24.49 4.10 15.17
C GLY A 121 -23.73 5.43 15.00
N GLY A 122 -24.21 6.52 15.60
CA GLY A 122 -23.51 7.81 15.64
C GLY A 122 -22.26 7.79 16.53
N THR A 123 -22.29 7.06 17.64
CA THR A 123 -21.13 6.86 18.52
C THR A 123 -20.04 6.05 17.81
N ASP A 124 -20.44 4.98 17.12
CA ASP A 124 -19.52 4.14 16.34
C ASP A 124 -18.86 4.92 15.21
N LEU A 125 -19.65 5.73 14.49
CA LEU A 125 -19.13 6.63 13.46
C LEU A 125 -18.13 7.65 14.04
N ALA A 126 -18.43 8.24 15.21
CA ALA A 126 -17.53 9.18 15.86
C ALA A 126 -16.20 8.52 16.28
N ILE A 127 -16.25 7.29 16.80
CA ILE A 127 -15.05 6.49 17.12
C ILE A 127 -14.24 6.22 15.86
N ALA A 128 -14.87 5.78 14.77
CA ALA A 128 -14.20 5.49 13.50
C ALA A 128 -13.53 6.75 12.91
N LEU A 129 -14.24 7.89 12.88
CA LEU A 129 -13.69 9.16 12.40
C LEU A 129 -12.54 9.66 13.28
N GLY A 130 -12.67 9.54 14.60
CA GLY A 130 -11.59 9.85 15.54
C GLY A 130 -10.35 8.99 15.30
N ALA A 131 -10.55 7.70 15.06
CA ALA A 131 -9.48 6.76 14.73
C ALA A 131 -8.76 7.08 13.42
N LEU A 132 -9.45 7.62 12.41
CA LEU A 132 -8.85 8.06 11.15
C LEU A 132 -8.03 9.35 11.33
N TRP A 133 -8.61 10.35 12.01
CA TRP A 133 -8.00 11.67 12.09
C TRP A 133 -6.89 11.77 13.13
N LEU A 134 -6.92 11.00 14.22
CA LEU A 134 -5.85 10.98 15.21
C LEU A 134 -4.45 10.72 14.58
N PRO A 135 -4.23 9.62 13.84
CA PRO A 135 -2.96 9.38 13.16
C PRO A 135 -2.72 10.31 11.97
N ALA A 136 -3.76 10.76 11.25
CA ALA A 136 -3.61 11.72 10.15
C ALA A 136 -3.08 13.08 10.64
N LEU A 137 -3.57 13.56 11.78
CA LEU A 137 -3.07 14.78 12.42
C LEU A 137 -1.65 14.58 12.95
N ALA A 138 -1.35 13.42 13.53
CA ALA A 138 0.00 13.07 13.96
C ALA A 138 1.00 13.03 12.78
N ASN A 139 0.56 12.61 11.60
CA ASN A 139 1.38 12.60 10.38
C ASN A 139 1.88 14.01 10.01
N PHE A 140 1.11 15.07 10.30
CA PHE A 140 1.57 16.45 10.05
C PHE A 140 2.74 16.89 10.95
N ALA A 141 3.03 16.17 12.03
CA ALA A 141 4.20 16.43 12.88
C ALA A 141 5.53 16.07 12.17
N GLY A 142 5.50 15.20 11.15
CA GLY A 142 6.64 14.87 10.30
C GLY A 142 7.10 13.41 10.38
N THR A 143 7.91 12.98 9.40
CA THR A 143 8.32 11.57 9.20
C THR A 143 9.09 10.95 10.35
N ARG A 144 9.83 11.75 11.14
CA ARG A 144 10.57 11.28 12.32
C ARG A 144 9.63 10.67 13.36
N TYR A 145 8.52 11.34 13.66
CA TYR A 145 7.55 10.88 14.65
C TYR A 145 6.79 9.66 14.14
N ILE A 146 6.47 9.64 12.83
CA ILE A 146 5.80 8.51 12.19
C ILE A 146 6.63 7.22 12.36
N GLY A 147 7.93 7.25 12.07
CA GLY A 147 8.80 6.06 12.21
C GLY A 147 8.95 5.57 13.66
N LEU A 148 9.00 6.49 14.64
CA LEU A 148 9.06 6.14 16.06
C LEU A 148 7.75 5.49 16.53
N VAL A 149 6.61 6.12 16.24
CA VAL A 149 5.28 5.59 16.55
C VAL A 149 5.10 4.23 15.91
N GLN A 150 5.48 4.08 14.63
CA GLN A 150 5.41 2.80 13.92
C GLN A 150 6.21 1.70 14.64
N THR A 151 7.45 2.00 15.05
CA THR A 151 8.32 1.01 15.70
C THR A 151 7.74 0.58 17.04
N ILE A 152 7.34 1.55 17.87
CA ILE A 152 6.75 1.29 19.20
C ILE A 152 5.44 0.48 19.04
N SER A 153 4.53 0.94 18.17
CA SER A 153 3.27 0.25 17.92
C SER A 153 3.47 -1.17 17.39
N THR A 154 4.50 -1.40 16.58
CA THR A 154 4.81 -2.74 16.04
C THR A 154 5.32 -3.70 17.11
N VAL A 155 6.27 -3.26 17.95
CA VAL A 155 6.77 -4.10 19.05
C VAL A 155 5.64 -4.38 20.06
N LEU A 156 4.86 -3.35 20.42
CA LEU A 156 3.80 -3.46 21.40
C LEU A 156 2.68 -4.42 20.97
N LYS A 157 2.35 -4.46 19.67
CA LYS A 157 1.33 -5.39 19.16
C LYS A 157 1.83 -6.79 18.87
N PHE A 158 3.11 -6.95 18.60
CA PHE A 158 3.69 -8.26 18.28
C PHE A 158 3.65 -9.19 19.48
N ILE A 159 3.92 -8.68 20.69
CA ILE A 159 3.97 -9.49 21.91
C ILE A 159 2.62 -10.14 22.25
N PRO A 160 1.49 -9.41 22.35
CA PRO A 160 0.19 -10.02 22.66
C PRO A 160 -0.28 -11.00 21.56
N LEU A 161 -0.05 -10.67 20.30
CA LEU A 161 -0.44 -11.56 19.19
C LEU A 161 0.40 -12.84 19.17
N LEU A 162 1.72 -12.73 19.38
CA LEU A 162 2.59 -13.89 19.48
C LEU A 162 2.24 -14.75 20.70
N PHE A 163 1.89 -14.11 21.83
CA PHE A 163 1.41 -14.81 23.01
C PHE A 163 0.16 -15.64 22.69
N ILE A 164 -0.86 -15.07 22.04
CA ILE A 164 -2.07 -15.82 21.67
C ILE A 164 -1.74 -16.91 20.65
N ALA A 165 -0.89 -16.60 19.67
CA ALA A 165 -0.48 -17.54 18.63
C ALA A 165 0.26 -18.77 19.17
N VAL A 166 1.02 -18.63 20.26
CA VAL A 166 1.76 -19.74 20.87
C VAL A 166 0.97 -20.39 22.00
N VAL A 167 0.48 -19.58 22.95
CA VAL A 167 -0.21 -20.09 24.14
C VAL A 167 -1.59 -20.65 23.79
N GLY A 168 -2.30 -20.04 22.84
CA GLY A 168 -3.62 -20.52 22.40
C GLY A 168 -3.60 -21.93 21.80
N LEU A 169 -2.46 -22.38 21.26
CA LEU A 169 -2.32 -23.75 20.76
C LEU A 169 -2.38 -24.81 21.87
N PHE A 170 -2.05 -24.46 23.12
CA PHE A 170 -2.18 -25.37 24.26
C PHE A 170 -3.63 -25.51 24.74
N PHE A 171 -4.53 -24.63 24.30
CA PHE A 171 -5.97 -24.64 24.60
C PHE A 171 -6.78 -25.06 23.38
N PHE A 172 -6.13 -25.66 22.38
CA PHE A 172 -6.75 -26.07 21.15
C PHE A 172 -7.69 -27.26 21.38
N ASP A 173 -8.96 -27.08 21.05
CA ASP A 173 -9.96 -28.14 21.03
C ASP A 173 -10.48 -28.34 19.59
N PRO A 174 -10.24 -29.51 18.97
CA PRO A 174 -10.78 -29.83 17.65
C PRO A 174 -12.31 -29.70 17.54
N ALA A 175 -13.06 -29.82 18.65
CA ALA A 175 -14.51 -29.68 18.66
C ALA A 175 -14.99 -28.25 18.36
N ASN A 176 -14.11 -27.24 18.51
CA ASN A 176 -14.41 -25.86 18.16
C ASN A 176 -14.34 -25.59 16.65
N LEU A 177 -13.71 -26.47 15.88
CA LEU A 177 -13.52 -26.27 14.43
C LEU A 177 -14.84 -26.41 13.66
N GLY A 178 -15.04 -25.51 12.70
CA GLY A 178 -16.09 -25.69 11.68
C GLY A 178 -15.75 -26.81 10.69
N SER A 179 -16.73 -27.20 9.87
CA SER A 179 -16.53 -28.16 8.79
C SER A 179 -15.45 -27.70 7.81
N PHE A 180 -14.81 -28.63 7.12
CA PHE A 180 -13.92 -28.29 6.01
C PHE A 180 -14.68 -27.62 4.84
N HIS A 181 -15.97 -27.90 4.69
CA HIS A 181 -16.82 -27.40 3.60
C HIS A 181 -17.95 -26.47 4.08
N GLU A 182 -17.75 -25.75 5.19
CA GLU A 182 -18.79 -24.93 5.84
C GLU A 182 -19.46 -23.93 4.88
N GLY A 183 -18.70 -23.37 3.92
CA GLY A 183 -19.21 -22.40 2.94
C GLY A 183 -20.20 -22.95 1.90
N GLY A 184 -20.67 -24.20 2.01
CA GLY A 184 -21.71 -24.79 1.18
C GLY A 184 -21.36 -25.00 -0.30
N GLY A 185 -20.11 -24.71 -0.69
CA GLY A 185 -19.60 -24.81 -2.05
C GLY A 185 -18.48 -25.84 -2.19
N SER A 186 -17.83 -25.88 -3.37
CA SER A 186 -16.64 -26.70 -3.57
C SER A 186 -15.48 -26.20 -2.69
N ALA A 187 -14.62 -27.11 -2.24
CA ALA A 187 -13.40 -26.75 -1.50
C ALA A 187 -12.57 -25.69 -2.21
N VAL A 188 -12.50 -25.76 -3.55
CA VAL A 188 -11.77 -24.80 -4.39
C VAL A 188 -12.42 -23.41 -4.36
N GLY A 189 -13.77 -23.35 -4.39
CA GLY A 189 -14.51 -22.09 -4.29
C GLY A 189 -14.33 -21.43 -2.92
N GLY A 190 -14.50 -22.20 -1.84
CA GLY A 190 -14.29 -21.73 -0.47
C GLY A 190 -12.86 -21.27 -0.22
N MET A 191 -11.87 -22.02 -0.72
CA MET A 191 -10.46 -21.65 -0.67
C MET A 191 -10.18 -20.34 -1.40
N SER A 192 -10.74 -20.15 -2.60
CA SER A 192 -10.51 -18.94 -3.40
C SER A 192 -11.15 -17.69 -2.75
N ALA A 193 -12.36 -17.83 -2.21
CA ALA A 193 -13.04 -16.75 -1.50
C ALA A 193 -12.31 -16.38 -0.19
N ALA A 194 -11.92 -17.38 0.60
CA ALA A 194 -11.12 -17.15 1.81
C ALA A 194 -9.76 -16.51 1.48
N ALA A 195 -9.07 -16.99 0.44
CA ALA A 195 -7.78 -16.44 0.02
C ALA A 195 -7.86 -14.96 -0.37
N ALA A 196 -8.94 -14.52 -1.00
CA ALA A 196 -9.11 -13.11 -1.35
C ALA A 196 -9.27 -12.19 -0.12
N ILE A 197 -10.00 -12.64 0.90
CA ILE A 197 -10.07 -11.93 2.18
C ILE A 197 -8.71 -11.97 2.88
N LEU A 198 -8.06 -13.14 2.89
CA LEU A 198 -6.76 -13.32 3.52
C LEU A 198 -5.63 -12.55 2.83
N LEU A 199 -5.73 -12.21 1.52
CA LEU A 199 -4.72 -11.38 0.86
C LEU A 199 -4.54 -10.04 1.57
N TYR A 200 -5.63 -9.46 2.05
CA TYR A 200 -5.61 -8.20 2.78
C TYR A 200 -4.66 -8.24 3.99
N SER A 201 -4.52 -9.40 4.63
CA SER A 201 -3.56 -9.62 5.70
C SER A 201 -2.13 -9.30 5.26
N TYR A 202 -1.76 -9.63 4.03
CA TYR A 202 -0.41 -9.45 3.47
C TYR A 202 -0.22 -8.15 2.69
N VAL A 203 -1.27 -7.34 2.55
CA VAL A 203 -1.15 -5.98 2.04
C VAL A 203 -0.26 -5.19 3.01
N GLY A 204 0.80 -4.56 2.48
CA GLY A 204 1.87 -3.96 3.26
C GLY A 204 3.25 -4.60 3.03
N VAL A 205 3.34 -5.71 2.30
CA VAL A 205 4.61 -6.31 1.83
C VAL A 205 5.52 -5.31 1.09
N GLU A 206 4.91 -4.39 0.37
CA GLU A 206 5.49 -3.30 -0.42
C GLU A 206 5.91 -2.08 0.42
N SER A 207 5.59 -2.04 1.72
CA SER A 207 5.75 -0.83 2.55
C SER A 207 7.19 -0.31 2.58
N ALA A 208 8.18 -1.20 2.63
CA ALA A 208 9.58 -0.79 2.60
C ALA A 208 9.96 -0.18 1.24
N ALA A 209 9.42 -0.70 0.12
CA ALA A 209 9.65 -0.18 -1.22
C ALA A 209 8.95 1.18 -1.43
N MET A 210 7.77 1.38 -0.84
CA MET A 210 7.08 2.67 -0.86
C MET A 210 7.94 3.78 -0.26
N SER A 211 8.62 3.49 0.84
CA SER A 211 9.48 4.42 1.56
C SER A 211 10.98 4.20 1.32
N ALA A 212 11.38 3.64 0.18
CA ALA A 212 12.78 3.27 -0.09
C ALA A 212 13.78 4.43 0.09
N GLY A 213 13.41 5.66 -0.29
CA GLY A 213 14.26 6.84 -0.10
C GLY A 213 14.53 7.23 1.37
N GLU A 214 13.74 6.72 2.32
CA GLU A 214 13.97 6.91 3.76
C GLU A 214 14.77 5.73 4.38
N VAL A 215 14.99 4.64 3.63
CA VAL A 215 15.72 3.45 4.07
C VAL A 215 17.22 3.61 3.85
N SER A 216 18.01 3.26 4.85
CA SER A 216 19.47 3.18 4.76
C SER A 216 19.87 1.96 3.93
N ASP A 217 20.83 2.11 3.01
CA ASP A 217 21.26 1.05 2.07
C ASP A 217 20.04 0.38 1.37
N PRO A 218 19.22 1.15 0.64
CA PRO A 218 17.92 0.70 0.16
C PRO A 218 18.02 -0.46 -0.83
N GLU A 219 19.11 -0.56 -1.61
CA GLU A 219 19.32 -1.70 -2.52
C GLU A 219 19.34 -3.04 -1.76
N ARG A 220 19.82 -3.07 -0.50
CA ARG A 220 19.92 -4.30 0.29
C ARG A 220 18.82 -4.43 1.33
N ASN A 221 18.49 -3.33 2.02
CA ASN A 221 17.65 -3.38 3.19
C ASN A 221 16.16 -3.40 2.86
N VAL A 222 15.72 -2.84 1.73
CA VAL A 222 14.29 -2.89 1.35
C VAL A 222 13.85 -4.34 1.14
N GLY A 223 14.58 -5.10 0.32
CA GLY A 223 14.25 -6.51 0.06
C GLY A 223 14.33 -7.39 1.31
N ARG A 224 15.36 -7.21 2.13
CA ARG A 224 15.49 -7.94 3.42
C ARG A 224 14.36 -7.61 4.38
N ALA A 225 14.04 -6.32 4.54
CA ALA A 225 12.95 -5.87 5.41
C ALA A 225 11.59 -6.42 4.97
N THR A 226 11.34 -6.39 3.66
CA THR A 226 10.12 -6.95 3.06
C THR A 226 10.01 -8.46 3.34
N VAL A 227 11.04 -9.25 3.06
CA VAL A 227 10.99 -10.71 3.30
C VAL A 227 10.89 -11.05 4.79
N LEU A 228 11.75 -10.45 5.64
CA LEU A 228 11.73 -10.70 7.08
C LEU A 228 10.40 -10.28 7.70
N GLY A 229 9.87 -9.14 7.29
CA GLY A 229 8.61 -8.63 7.79
C GLY A 229 7.42 -9.49 7.37
N THR A 230 7.38 -9.96 6.13
CA THR A 230 6.36 -10.89 5.65
C THR A 230 6.42 -12.22 6.38
N ILE A 231 7.61 -12.84 6.53
CA ILE A 231 7.75 -14.13 7.23
C ILE A 231 7.36 -13.98 8.71
N GLY A 232 7.87 -12.95 9.40
CA GLY A 232 7.55 -12.72 10.81
C GLY A 232 6.06 -12.52 11.05
N SER A 233 5.38 -11.81 10.13
CA SER A 233 3.93 -11.62 10.21
C SER A 233 3.17 -12.89 9.89
N ALA A 234 3.61 -13.64 8.87
CA ALA A 234 3.00 -14.91 8.48
C ALA A 234 2.98 -15.94 9.61
N VAL A 235 4.07 -16.03 10.39
CA VAL A 235 4.14 -16.93 11.56
C VAL A 235 3.06 -16.56 12.58
N VAL A 236 2.97 -15.28 12.95
CA VAL A 236 1.95 -14.81 13.92
C VAL A 236 0.54 -15.02 13.38
N TYR A 237 0.34 -14.81 12.09
CA TYR A 237 -0.96 -14.92 11.43
C TYR A 237 -1.47 -16.35 11.38
N LEU A 238 -0.66 -17.27 10.87
CA LEU A 238 -1.05 -18.67 10.74
C LEU A 238 -1.29 -19.28 12.12
N LEU A 239 -0.34 -19.11 13.03
CA LEU A 239 -0.45 -19.67 14.38
C LEU A 239 -1.60 -18.99 15.16
N GLY A 240 -1.73 -17.67 15.06
CA GLY A 240 -2.81 -16.91 15.70
C GLY A 240 -4.19 -17.32 15.21
N THR A 241 -4.39 -17.43 13.90
CA THR A 241 -5.68 -17.86 13.35
C THR A 241 -6.00 -19.31 13.70
N VAL A 242 -5.03 -20.22 13.65
CA VAL A 242 -5.22 -21.62 14.08
C VAL A 242 -5.59 -21.68 15.57
N ALA A 243 -4.88 -20.93 16.41
CA ALA A 243 -5.17 -20.85 17.84
C ALA A 243 -6.59 -20.34 18.11
N VAL A 244 -7.02 -19.28 17.43
CA VAL A 244 -8.39 -18.74 17.56
C VAL A 244 -9.44 -19.75 17.10
N PHE A 245 -9.23 -20.43 15.96
CA PHE A 245 -10.14 -21.48 15.47
C PHE A 245 -10.27 -22.65 16.45
N GLY A 246 -9.19 -23.00 17.15
CA GLY A 246 -9.21 -24.08 18.14
C GLY A 246 -9.72 -23.68 19.51
N THR A 247 -9.78 -22.39 19.83
CA THR A 247 -10.17 -21.91 21.18
C THR A 247 -11.59 -21.36 21.22
N VAL A 248 -12.08 -20.78 20.12
CA VAL A 248 -13.41 -20.19 20.03
C VAL A 248 -14.30 -21.09 19.19
N ALA A 249 -15.43 -21.53 19.75
CA ALA A 249 -16.42 -22.32 19.04
C ALA A 249 -16.87 -21.63 17.74
N HIS A 250 -16.92 -22.41 16.65
CA HIS A 250 -17.17 -21.92 15.30
C HIS A 250 -18.42 -21.03 15.16
N ASP A 251 -19.53 -21.42 15.77
CA ASP A 251 -20.82 -20.69 15.72
C ASP A 251 -20.75 -19.29 16.34
N LYS A 252 -19.85 -19.10 17.31
CA LYS A 252 -19.52 -17.81 17.92
C LYS A 252 -18.49 -17.06 17.10
N LEU A 253 -17.47 -17.75 16.60
CA LEU A 253 -16.37 -17.14 15.86
C LEU A 253 -16.85 -16.42 14.59
N VAL A 254 -17.78 -17.02 13.84
CA VAL A 254 -18.39 -16.44 12.62
C VAL A 254 -19.09 -15.09 12.89
N LYS A 255 -19.53 -14.84 14.14
CA LYS A 255 -20.25 -13.62 14.53
C LYS A 255 -19.37 -12.66 15.34
N SER A 256 -18.12 -13.04 15.60
CA SER A 256 -17.23 -12.28 16.47
C SER A 256 -16.78 -10.96 15.83
N LYS A 257 -16.77 -9.90 16.63
CA LYS A 257 -16.18 -8.60 16.28
C LYS A 257 -14.80 -8.37 16.91
N ALA A 258 -14.32 -9.32 17.72
CA ALA A 258 -13.05 -9.24 18.41
C ALA A 258 -12.50 -10.66 18.71
N PRO A 259 -12.22 -11.47 17.67
CA PRO A 259 -11.96 -12.91 17.82
C PRO A 259 -10.73 -13.23 18.68
N PHE A 260 -9.72 -12.35 18.71
CA PHE A 260 -8.56 -12.53 19.60
C PHE A 260 -8.90 -12.26 21.07
N SER A 261 -9.81 -11.33 21.35
CA SER A 261 -10.32 -11.09 22.71
C SER A 261 -11.18 -12.27 23.18
N ASP A 262 -12.02 -12.81 22.29
CA ASP A 262 -12.84 -13.99 22.57
C ASP A 262 -11.98 -15.22 22.85
N ALA A 263 -10.90 -15.44 22.08
CA ALA A 263 -9.97 -16.53 22.30
C ALA A 263 -9.33 -16.48 23.69
N VAL A 264 -8.84 -15.30 24.12
CA VAL A 264 -8.22 -15.17 25.45
C VAL A 264 -9.24 -15.37 26.58
N ASN A 265 -10.48 -14.89 26.40
CA ASN A 265 -11.56 -15.14 27.36
C ASN A 265 -11.91 -16.63 27.44
N ALA A 266 -11.90 -17.35 26.31
CA ALA A 266 -12.13 -18.79 26.27
C ALA A 266 -10.99 -19.58 26.94
N MET A 267 -9.73 -19.15 26.78
CA MET A 267 -8.56 -19.81 27.37
C MET A 267 -8.49 -19.68 28.90
N PHE A 268 -8.70 -18.47 29.44
CA PHE A 268 -8.42 -18.18 30.86
C PHE A 268 -9.67 -17.92 31.69
N GLY A 269 -10.85 -17.84 31.07
CA GLY A 269 -12.09 -17.45 31.73
C GLY A 269 -12.17 -15.96 32.07
N GLY A 270 -13.40 -15.47 32.21
CA GLY A 270 -13.68 -14.05 32.48
C GLY A 270 -13.49 -13.15 31.25
N HIS A 271 -13.40 -11.84 31.49
CA HIS A 271 -13.34 -10.82 30.42
C HIS A 271 -12.05 -9.96 30.45
N TRP A 272 -11.27 -10.04 31.54
CA TRP A 272 -10.12 -9.17 31.76
C TRP A 272 -9.04 -9.35 30.69
N GLY A 273 -8.78 -10.60 30.29
CA GLY A 273 -7.78 -10.92 29.26
C GLY A 273 -8.20 -10.39 27.90
N GLY A 274 -9.47 -10.57 27.54
CA GLY A 274 -10.05 -10.00 26.33
C GLY A 274 -10.00 -8.47 26.29
N THR A 275 -10.20 -7.79 27.42
CA THR A 275 -10.03 -6.32 27.52
C THR A 275 -8.59 -5.88 27.28
N VAL A 276 -7.59 -6.59 27.83
CA VAL A 276 -6.16 -6.30 27.59
C VAL A 276 -5.82 -6.46 26.12
N VAL A 277 -6.29 -7.55 25.49
CA VAL A 277 -6.10 -7.79 24.06
C VAL A 277 -6.79 -6.72 23.22
N ALA A 278 -8.00 -6.29 23.60
CA ALA A 278 -8.72 -5.25 22.89
C ALA A 278 -8.00 -3.91 22.94
N LEU A 279 -7.42 -3.55 24.09
CA LEU A 279 -6.61 -2.34 24.23
C LEU A 279 -5.37 -2.42 23.32
N ALA A 280 -4.69 -3.56 23.32
CA ALA A 280 -3.55 -3.80 22.45
C ALA A 280 -3.93 -3.73 20.96
N ALA A 281 -5.09 -4.29 20.58
CA ALA A 281 -5.63 -4.25 19.22
C ALA A 281 -5.94 -2.82 18.77
N VAL A 282 -6.58 -1.99 19.60
CA VAL A 282 -6.86 -0.58 19.28
C VAL A 282 -5.56 0.19 19.06
N VAL A 283 -4.59 0.09 19.98
CA VAL A 283 -3.28 0.76 19.85
C VAL A 283 -2.53 0.27 18.61
N SER A 284 -2.63 -1.02 18.32
CA SER A 284 -2.04 -1.67 17.15
C SER A 284 -2.59 -1.13 15.83
N ILE A 285 -3.92 -1.02 15.72
CA ILE A 285 -4.59 -0.55 14.50
C ILE A 285 -4.37 0.96 14.31
N ILE A 286 -4.35 1.77 15.38
CA ILE A 286 -3.96 3.19 15.30
C ILE A 286 -2.53 3.33 14.78
N GLY A 287 -1.61 2.48 15.26
CA GLY A 287 -0.24 2.42 14.75
C GLY A 287 -0.18 2.05 13.26
N ALA A 288 -1.06 1.15 12.81
CA ALA A 288 -1.17 0.77 11.40
C ALA A 288 -1.69 1.92 10.53
N LEU A 289 -2.76 2.59 10.98
CA LEU A 289 -3.34 3.76 10.32
C LEU A 289 -2.32 4.88 10.14
N ASN A 290 -1.41 5.06 11.11
CA ASN A 290 -0.29 6.00 10.98
C ASN A 290 0.64 5.67 9.80
N GLY A 291 1.02 4.40 9.61
CA GLY A 291 1.83 3.95 8.48
C GLY A 291 1.07 4.00 7.14
N TRP A 292 -0.17 3.52 7.11
CA TRP A 292 -1.03 3.53 5.92
C TRP A 292 -1.36 4.95 5.43
N THR A 293 -1.59 5.88 6.35
CA THR A 293 -1.81 7.29 6.00
C THR A 293 -0.57 7.92 5.35
N LEU A 294 0.63 7.63 5.85
CA LEU A 294 1.86 8.08 5.21
C LEU A 294 2.00 7.51 3.79
N MET A 295 1.76 6.22 3.61
CA MET A 295 1.85 5.59 2.28
C MET A 295 0.80 6.12 1.31
N SER A 296 -0.41 6.40 1.78
CA SER A 296 -1.48 7.03 1.00
C SER A 296 -1.06 8.41 0.48
N ALA A 297 -0.22 9.13 1.24
CA ALA A 297 0.33 10.40 0.81
C ALA A 297 1.55 10.26 -0.12
N GLN A 298 2.40 9.25 0.09
CA GLN A 298 3.65 9.06 -0.69
C GLN A 298 3.41 8.60 -2.13
N SER A 299 2.47 7.68 -2.36
CA SER A 299 2.17 7.18 -3.72
C SER A 299 1.79 8.29 -4.71
N PRO A 300 0.75 9.11 -4.45
CA PRO A 300 0.39 10.19 -5.36
C PRO A 300 1.44 11.30 -5.39
N TYR A 301 2.24 11.50 -4.34
CA TYR A 301 3.37 12.42 -4.35
C TYR A 301 4.47 11.97 -5.32
N ALA A 302 4.81 10.68 -5.34
CA ALA A 302 5.77 10.12 -6.29
C ALA A 302 5.29 10.31 -7.73
N ALA A 303 4.02 9.98 -8.00
CA ALA A 303 3.44 10.20 -9.32
C ALA A 303 3.32 11.68 -9.71
N ALA A 304 3.06 12.56 -8.74
CA ALA A 304 2.97 14.01 -8.98
C ALA A 304 4.33 14.63 -9.30
N LYS A 305 5.44 14.10 -8.76
CA LYS A 305 6.81 14.55 -9.11
C LYS A 305 7.11 14.39 -10.59
N ASP A 306 6.69 13.26 -11.15
CA ASP A 306 6.82 13.04 -12.57
C ASP A 306 5.80 13.88 -13.36
N GLY A 307 4.71 14.34 -12.72
CA GLY A 307 3.62 15.15 -13.28
C GLY A 307 2.38 14.34 -13.67
N LEU A 308 2.28 13.08 -13.22
CA LEU A 308 1.19 12.15 -13.54
C LEU A 308 -0.02 12.32 -12.60
N PHE A 309 0.15 13.07 -11.52
CA PHE A 309 -0.90 13.40 -10.55
C PHE A 309 -1.05 14.92 -10.39
N PRO A 310 -2.20 15.40 -9.90
CA PRO A 310 -2.44 16.83 -9.70
C PRO A 310 -1.37 17.51 -8.83
N ALA A 311 -1.00 18.73 -9.22
CA ALA A 311 0.05 19.51 -8.56
C ALA A 311 -0.10 19.69 -7.02
N PRO A 312 -1.31 19.79 -6.42
CA PRO A 312 -1.45 19.88 -4.97
C PRO A 312 -0.76 18.75 -4.20
N PHE A 313 -0.69 17.53 -4.78
CA PHE A 313 0.00 16.38 -4.17
C PHE A 313 1.51 16.57 -4.02
N LEU A 314 2.14 17.55 -4.70
CA LEU A 314 3.55 17.90 -4.52
C LEU A 314 3.84 18.62 -3.20
N THR A 315 2.82 19.16 -2.54
CA THR A 315 3.00 19.99 -1.34
C THR A 315 3.54 19.16 -0.19
N LYS A 316 4.81 19.40 0.17
CA LYS A 316 5.52 18.67 1.23
C LYS A 316 5.87 19.62 2.38
N ARG A 317 5.53 19.24 3.62
CA ARG A 317 5.99 19.92 4.84
C ARG A 317 6.56 18.89 5.80
N ARG A 318 7.70 19.20 6.43
CA ARG A 318 8.36 18.33 7.43
C ARG A 318 8.54 16.87 6.99
N GLY A 319 8.82 16.63 5.71
CA GLY A 319 9.01 15.28 5.18
C GLY A 319 7.73 14.60 4.65
N VAL A 320 6.55 15.17 4.84
CA VAL A 320 5.25 14.51 4.56
C VAL A 320 4.46 15.27 3.48
N PRO A 321 3.87 14.58 2.47
CA PRO A 321 2.97 15.20 1.50
C PRO A 321 1.63 15.57 2.14
N THR A 322 1.46 16.84 2.53
CA THR A 322 0.35 17.26 3.40
C THR A 322 -1.02 17.16 2.72
N PHE A 323 -1.10 17.49 1.43
CA PHE A 323 -2.34 17.35 0.67
C PHE A 323 -2.74 15.87 0.52
N GLY A 324 -1.76 14.98 0.35
CA GLY A 324 -2.01 13.54 0.27
C GLY A 324 -2.62 12.98 1.56
N VAL A 325 -2.12 13.41 2.73
CA VAL A 325 -2.68 13.03 4.04
C VAL A 325 -4.11 13.55 4.19
N LEU A 326 -4.38 14.81 3.83
CA LEU A 326 -5.72 15.38 3.88
C LEU A 326 -6.70 14.64 2.96
N ALA A 327 -6.30 14.38 1.72
CA ALA A 327 -7.12 13.67 0.75
C ALA A 327 -7.45 12.24 1.25
N ALA A 328 -6.46 11.53 1.79
CA ALA A 328 -6.65 10.21 2.36
C ALA A 328 -7.64 10.23 3.54
N GLY A 329 -7.49 11.18 4.46
CA GLY A 329 -8.38 11.33 5.63
C GLY A 329 -9.82 11.68 5.22
N VAL A 330 -10.00 12.61 4.28
CA VAL A 330 -11.32 13.02 3.78
C VAL A 330 -12.01 11.88 3.03
N LEU A 331 -11.32 11.20 2.12
CA LEU A 331 -11.90 10.11 1.34
C LEU A 331 -12.25 8.90 2.22
N ALA A 332 -11.36 8.53 3.15
CA ALA A 332 -11.65 7.47 4.12
C ALA A 332 -12.83 7.85 5.04
N SER A 333 -12.92 9.12 5.45
CA SER A 333 -14.06 9.63 6.24
C SER A 333 -15.36 9.57 5.45
N ALA A 334 -15.36 10.00 4.19
CA ALA A 334 -16.54 9.97 3.32
C ALA A 334 -17.03 8.53 3.12
N LEU A 335 -16.12 7.59 2.84
CA LEU A 335 -16.47 6.18 2.71
C LEU A 335 -17.01 5.60 4.03
N THR A 336 -16.39 5.94 5.16
CA THR A 336 -16.85 5.53 6.49
C THR A 336 -18.27 6.04 6.76
N VAL A 337 -18.54 7.33 6.50
CA VAL A 337 -19.88 7.91 6.66
C VAL A 337 -20.91 7.19 5.77
N LEU A 338 -20.60 6.96 4.50
CA LEU A 338 -21.50 6.23 3.59
C LEU A 338 -21.80 4.81 4.09
N ASN A 339 -20.81 4.12 4.64
CA ASN A 339 -20.99 2.78 5.19
C ASN A 339 -21.94 2.78 6.41
N TYR A 340 -21.76 3.73 7.33
CA TYR A 340 -22.63 3.83 8.52
C TYR A 340 -24.05 4.28 8.15
N LEU A 341 -24.22 5.12 7.13
CA LEU A 341 -25.54 5.55 6.65
C LEU A 341 -26.31 4.45 5.94
N THR A 342 -25.62 3.60 5.17
CA THR A 342 -26.25 2.50 4.42
C THR A 342 -26.59 1.29 5.30
N GLY A 343 -26.01 1.20 6.51
CA GLY A 343 -26.33 0.14 7.48
C GLY A 343 -25.97 -1.26 7.00
N ALA A 344 -25.08 -1.39 6.02
CA ALA A 344 -24.68 -2.68 5.48
C ALA A 344 -24.00 -3.54 6.56
N GLY A 345 -24.49 -4.76 6.77
CA GLY A 345 -23.71 -5.77 7.48
C GLY A 345 -22.49 -6.17 6.63
N GLY A 346 -21.37 -6.54 7.28
CA GLY A 346 -20.17 -6.99 6.56
C GLY A 346 -19.37 -5.90 5.86
N VAL A 347 -19.44 -4.65 6.36
CA VAL A 347 -18.70 -3.50 5.81
C VAL A 347 -17.20 -3.76 5.79
N PHE A 348 -16.65 -4.38 6.83
CA PHE A 348 -15.23 -4.71 6.87
C PHE A 348 -14.85 -5.61 5.69
N GLU A 349 -15.58 -6.70 5.46
CA GLU A 349 -15.34 -7.64 4.35
C GLU A 349 -15.45 -6.95 2.98
N ILE A 350 -16.45 -6.09 2.77
CA ILE A 350 -16.60 -5.35 1.51
C ILE A 350 -15.39 -4.44 1.26
N LEU A 351 -14.99 -3.66 2.28
CA LEU A 351 -13.83 -2.77 2.18
C LEU A 351 -12.53 -3.54 1.97
N VAL A 352 -12.41 -4.70 2.63
CA VAL A 352 -11.29 -5.63 2.46
C VAL A 352 -11.23 -6.15 1.03
N LEU A 353 -12.34 -6.60 0.45
CA LEU A 353 -12.36 -7.12 -0.93
C LEU A 353 -12.03 -6.03 -1.96
N ILE A 354 -12.55 -4.81 -1.79
CA ILE A 354 -12.19 -3.66 -2.65
C ILE A 354 -10.70 -3.34 -2.53
N THR A 355 -10.17 -3.37 -1.30
CA THR A 355 -8.74 -3.14 -1.05
C THR A 355 -7.89 -4.23 -1.70
N THR A 356 -8.24 -5.50 -1.51
CA THR A 356 -7.60 -6.66 -2.12
C THR A 356 -7.52 -6.50 -3.63
N PHE A 357 -8.64 -6.21 -4.30
CA PHE A 357 -8.64 -5.98 -5.75
C PHE A 357 -7.74 -4.80 -6.13
N SER A 358 -7.86 -3.68 -5.44
CA SER A 358 -7.05 -2.48 -5.72
C SER A 358 -5.55 -2.71 -5.52
N ALA A 359 -5.16 -3.63 -4.64
CA ALA A 359 -3.78 -4.08 -4.43
C ALA A 359 -3.27 -5.00 -5.57
N THR A 360 -4.15 -5.78 -6.19
CA THR A 360 -3.73 -6.72 -7.26
C THR A 360 -3.16 -6.01 -8.48
N VAL A 361 -3.67 -4.83 -8.84
CA VAL A 361 -3.18 -4.05 -10.00
C VAL A 361 -1.70 -3.66 -9.86
N PRO A 362 -1.26 -2.95 -8.80
CA PRO A 362 0.15 -2.63 -8.63
C PRO A 362 1.02 -3.89 -8.47
N TYR A 363 0.50 -4.96 -7.87
CA TYR A 363 1.24 -6.21 -7.71
C TYR A 363 1.45 -6.97 -9.02
N LEU A 364 0.42 -7.05 -9.88
CA LEU A 364 0.52 -7.61 -11.23
C LEU A 364 1.47 -6.79 -12.09
N LEU A 365 1.40 -5.46 -12.02
CA LEU A 365 2.33 -4.59 -12.73
C LEU A 365 3.77 -4.74 -12.22
N ALA A 366 3.98 -4.88 -10.91
CA ALA A 366 5.32 -5.14 -10.36
C ALA A 366 5.86 -6.51 -10.78
N ALA A 367 5.06 -7.57 -10.67
CA ALA A 367 5.44 -8.92 -11.13
C ALA A 367 5.72 -8.94 -12.64
N GLY A 368 4.89 -8.27 -13.44
CA GLY A 368 5.10 -8.08 -14.87
C GLY A 368 6.38 -7.28 -15.16
N ALA A 369 6.66 -6.21 -14.41
CA ALA A 369 7.88 -5.42 -14.54
C ALA A 369 9.12 -6.28 -14.26
N GLN A 370 9.06 -7.16 -13.25
CA GLN A 370 10.14 -8.11 -12.98
C GLN A 370 10.38 -9.05 -14.17
N VAL A 371 9.33 -9.61 -14.78
CA VAL A 371 9.43 -10.44 -16.00
C VAL A 371 10.02 -9.62 -17.15
N TYR A 372 9.52 -8.41 -17.38
CA TYR A 372 10.01 -7.50 -18.42
C TYR A 372 11.51 -7.22 -18.28
N PHE A 373 11.99 -6.88 -17.09
CA PHE A 373 13.42 -6.60 -16.85
C PHE A 373 14.29 -7.85 -17.02
N LEU A 374 13.77 -9.04 -16.71
CA LEU A 374 14.49 -10.29 -16.96
C LEU A 374 14.62 -10.56 -18.48
N LEU A 375 13.53 -10.38 -19.24
CA LEU A 375 13.49 -10.67 -20.68
C LEU A 375 14.25 -9.65 -21.54
N THR A 376 14.18 -8.37 -21.22
CA THR A 376 14.78 -7.28 -22.02
C THR A 376 16.29 -7.18 -21.92
N GLY A 377 16.93 -8.00 -21.10
CA GLY A 377 18.38 -8.05 -21.12
C GLY A 377 19.06 -6.86 -20.45
N ARG A 378 18.36 -6.06 -19.63
CA ARG A 378 18.98 -5.12 -18.65
C ARG A 378 19.71 -5.91 -17.54
N ARG A 379 20.60 -6.79 -18.00
CA ARG A 379 21.21 -7.97 -17.39
C ARG A 379 22.39 -7.66 -16.49
N ASP A 380 22.83 -6.40 -16.45
CA ASP A 380 24.06 -5.99 -15.76
C ASP A 380 24.08 -6.39 -14.27
N LYS A 381 22.90 -6.69 -13.70
CA LYS A 381 22.72 -7.19 -12.32
C LYS A 381 22.23 -8.64 -12.18
N VAL A 382 21.87 -9.36 -13.25
CA VAL A 382 21.26 -10.71 -13.17
C VAL A 382 22.22 -11.77 -13.70
N ARG A 383 22.80 -12.56 -12.80
CA ARG A 383 23.64 -13.71 -13.15
C ARG A 383 22.83 -14.74 -13.94
N PRO A 384 23.35 -15.32 -15.04
CA PRO A 384 22.64 -16.32 -15.85
C PRO A 384 22.10 -17.51 -15.03
N ALA A 385 22.88 -17.93 -14.02
CA ALA A 385 22.51 -19.02 -13.11
C ALA A 385 21.25 -18.76 -12.26
N HIS A 386 20.84 -17.50 -12.10
CA HIS A 386 19.65 -17.13 -11.31
C HIS A 386 18.44 -16.74 -12.17
N PHE A 387 18.59 -16.67 -13.50
CA PHE A 387 17.53 -16.22 -14.40
C PHE A 387 16.29 -17.11 -14.32
N ALA A 388 16.46 -18.44 -14.43
CA ALA A 388 15.34 -19.39 -14.37
C ALA A 388 14.60 -19.28 -13.04
N ARG A 389 15.33 -19.22 -11.91
CA ARG A 389 14.74 -19.05 -10.57
C ARG A 389 13.94 -17.76 -10.46
N ASP A 390 14.52 -16.65 -10.88
CA ASP A 390 13.91 -15.32 -10.73
C ASP A 390 12.69 -15.16 -11.66
N LEU A 391 12.72 -15.80 -12.83
CA LEU A 391 11.59 -15.85 -13.75
C LEU A 391 10.47 -16.73 -13.20
N THR A 392 10.77 -17.94 -12.71
CA THR A 392 9.77 -18.80 -12.07
C THR A 392 9.12 -18.10 -10.88
N LEU A 393 9.90 -17.40 -10.08
CA LEU A 393 9.39 -16.63 -8.93
C LEU A 393 8.47 -15.48 -9.38
N ALA A 394 8.85 -14.73 -10.42
CA ALA A 394 8.01 -13.66 -10.96
C ALA A 394 6.70 -14.17 -11.58
N LEU A 395 6.76 -15.28 -12.34
CA LEU A 395 5.58 -15.92 -12.92
C LEU A 395 4.67 -16.52 -11.85
N THR A 396 5.24 -17.09 -10.78
CA THR A 396 4.47 -17.61 -9.65
C THR A 396 3.76 -16.47 -8.92
N ALA A 397 4.45 -15.36 -8.63
CA ALA A 397 3.84 -14.18 -8.03
C ALA A 397 2.73 -13.60 -8.92
N PHE A 398 2.96 -13.51 -10.24
CA PHE A 398 1.96 -13.05 -11.20
C PHE A 398 0.72 -13.95 -11.21
N GLY A 399 0.91 -15.27 -11.38
CA GLY A 399 -0.20 -16.24 -11.41
C GLY A 399 -0.97 -16.28 -10.09
N PHE A 400 -0.27 -16.15 -8.97
CA PHE A 400 -0.86 -16.03 -7.64
C PHE A 400 -1.71 -14.76 -7.51
N THR A 401 -1.16 -13.58 -7.84
CA THR A 401 -1.93 -12.33 -7.78
C THR A 401 -3.12 -12.36 -8.73
N PHE A 402 -2.99 -13.00 -9.90
CA PHE A 402 -4.08 -13.19 -10.85
C PHE A 402 -5.19 -14.10 -10.30
N TRP A 403 -4.83 -15.21 -9.64
CA TRP A 403 -5.80 -16.09 -8.97
C TRP A 403 -6.60 -15.34 -7.89
N LEU A 404 -5.97 -14.41 -7.16
CA LEU A 404 -6.65 -13.60 -6.15
C LEU A 404 -7.68 -12.63 -6.73
N VAL A 405 -7.47 -12.14 -7.96
CA VAL A 405 -8.49 -11.36 -8.68
C VAL A 405 -9.76 -12.20 -8.85
N ALA A 406 -9.61 -13.47 -9.25
CA ALA A 406 -10.76 -14.37 -9.40
C ALA A 406 -11.48 -14.64 -8.06
N GLY A 407 -10.74 -14.69 -6.94
CA GLY A 407 -11.29 -14.87 -5.61
C GLY A 407 -11.98 -13.64 -5.01
N ALA A 408 -11.64 -12.42 -5.45
CA ALA A 408 -12.16 -11.16 -4.89
C ALA A 408 -13.67 -10.97 -5.07
N GLY A 409 -14.27 -11.74 -5.99
CA GLY A 409 -15.69 -11.71 -6.27
C GLY A 409 -16.09 -10.58 -7.23
N TYR A 410 -17.21 -10.79 -7.90
CA TYR A 410 -17.67 -9.91 -8.98
C TYR A 410 -17.84 -8.45 -8.55
N ALA A 411 -18.43 -8.20 -7.37
CA ALA A 411 -18.71 -6.85 -6.89
C ALA A 411 -17.43 -6.02 -6.70
N ALA A 412 -16.41 -6.60 -6.06
CA ALA A 412 -15.13 -5.91 -5.82
C ALA A 412 -14.39 -5.63 -7.13
N ILE A 413 -14.37 -6.60 -8.06
CA ILE A 413 -13.79 -6.42 -9.39
C ILE A 413 -14.52 -5.30 -10.14
N TYR A 414 -15.86 -5.35 -10.17
CA TYR A 414 -16.67 -4.36 -10.87
C TYR A 414 -16.43 -2.94 -10.32
N GLN A 415 -16.54 -2.76 -9.01
CA GLN A 415 -16.32 -1.46 -8.35
C GLN A 415 -14.89 -0.96 -8.55
N GLY A 416 -13.90 -1.84 -8.40
CA GLY A 416 -12.50 -1.49 -8.61
C GLY A 416 -12.20 -1.09 -10.05
N VAL A 417 -12.71 -1.83 -11.04
CA VAL A 417 -12.56 -1.48 -12.47
C VAL A 417 -13.21 -0.13 -12.79
N LEU A 418 -14.41 0.14 -12.26
CA LEU A 418 -15.04 1.47 -12.41
C LEU A 418 -14.14 2.58 -11.86
N PHE A 419 -13.51 2.36 -10.71
CA PHE A 419 -12.60 3.34 -10.13
C PHE A 419 -11.32 3.51 -10.97
N LEU A 420 -10.79 2.44 -11.56
CA LEU A 420 -9.68 2.52 -12.52
C LEU A 420 -10.06 3.34 -13.76
N PHE A 421 -11.27 3.14 -14.29
CA PHE A 421 -11.78 3.92 -15.42
C PHE A 421 -11.97 5.39 -15.09
N ALA A 422 -12.43 5.74 -13.88
CA ALA A 422 -12.46 7.13 -13.43
C ALA A 422 -11.05 7.76 -13.44
N GLY A 423 -10.01 6.97 -13.11
CA GLY A 423 -8.62 7.38 -13.20
C GLY A 423 -8.16 7.72 -14.62
N ILE A 424 -8.72 7.08 -15.66
CA ILE A 424 -8.36 7.37 -17.06
C ILE A 424 -8.71 8.82 -17.43
N LEU A 425 -9.84 9.35 -16.94
CA LEU A 425 -10.21 10.76 -17.16
C LEU A 425 -9.19 11.71 -16.53
N VAL A 426 -8.72 11.38 -15.33
CA VAL A 426 -7.68 12.15 -14.65
C VAL A 426 -6.36 12.08 -15.43
N TYR A 427 -5.96 10.89 -15.89
CA TYR A 427 -4.76 10.73 -16.70
C TYR A 427 -4.83 11.52 -18.01
N ALA A 428 -5.95 11.45 -18.73
CA ALA A 428 -6.15 12.17 -19.99
C ALA A 428 -6.03 13.68 -19.78
N PHE A 429 -6.65 14.21 -18.72
CA PHE A 429 -6.53 15.63 -18.36
C PHE A 429 -5.09 16.03 -18.01
N MET A 430 -4.39 15.20 -17.23
CA MET A 430 -3.00 15.44 -16.86
C MET A 430 -2.05 15.36 -18.07
N ALA A 431 -2.27 14.40 -18.96
CA ALA A 431 -1.52 14.25 -20.20
C ALA A 431 -1.72 15.45 -21.13
N ALA A 432 -2.96 15.90 -21.33
CA ALA A 432 -3.27 17.08 -22.13
C ALA A 432 -2.57 18.34 -21.61
N ARG A 433 -2.61 18.57 -20.28
CA ARG A 433 -1.91 19.70 -19.65
C ARG A 433 -0.39 19.65 -19.82
N ARG A 434 0.21 18.47 -19.78
CA ARG A 434 1.65 18.31 -20.01
C ARG A 434 2.03 18.62 -21.46
N THR A 435 1.25 18.12 -22.42
CA THR A 435 1.50 18.39 -23.84
C THR A 435 1.39 19.89 -24.14
N ALA A 436 0.37 20.56 -23.60
CA ALA A 436 0.21 22.01 -23.73
C ALA A 436 1.42 22.78 -23.18
N ARG A 437 1.88 22.44 -21.96
CA ARG A 437 3.07 23.08 -21.35
C ARG A 437 4.36 22.83 -22.12
N ARG A 438 4.53 21.66 -22.73
CA ARG A 438 5.69 21.37 -23.60
C ARG A 438 5.66 22.24 -24.84
N ALA A 439 4.50 22.39 -25.49
CA ALA A 439 4.34 23.26 -26.64
C ALA A 439 4.60 24.76 -26.29
N GLU A 440 4.16 25.21 -25.13
CA GLU A 440 4.44 26.56 -24.61
C GLU A 440 5.95 26.77 -24.33
N ALA A 441 6.64 25.76 -23.80
CA ALA A 441 8.07 25.83 -23.54
C ALA A 441 8.90 25.85 -24.83
N GLU A 442 8.53 25.02 -25.82
CA GLU A 442 9.20 24.98 -27.13
C GLU A 442 9.02 26.29 -27.91
N THR A 443 7.86 26.94 -27.82
CA THR A 443 7.63 28.25 -28.44
C THR A 443 8.40 29.37 -27.73
N ALA A 444 8.55 29.32 -26.40
CA ALA A 444 9.36 30.27 -25.65
C ALA A 444 10.88 30.14 -25.94
N ASP A 445 11.38 28.91 -26.07
CA ASP A 445 12.80 28.65 -26.37
C ASP A 445 13.14 29.00 -27.84
N GLY A 446 12.22 28.70 -28.77
CA GLY A 446 12.32 29.12 -30.18
C GLY A 446 12.27 30.64 -30.37
N ALA A 447 11.54 31.38 -29.52
CA ALA A 447 11.52 32.84 -29.54
C ALA A 447 12.82 33.46 -28.99
N THR A 448 13.53 32.74 -28.09
CA THR A 448 14.79 33.21 -27.49
C THR A 448 16.00 32.97 -28.39
N THR A 449 15.88 32.06 -29.36
CA THR A 449 16.94 31.69 -30.32
C THR A 449 16.80 32.33 -31.70
N ALA A 450 15.80 33.21 -31.89
CA ALA A 450 15.68 33.99 -33.12
C ALA A 450 16.92 34.90 -33.30
N PRO A 451 17.61 34.87 -34.46
CA PRO A 451 18.74 35.77 -34.70
C PRO A 451 18.25 37.21 -34.61
N ALA A 452 18.98 38.05 -33.85
CA ALA A 452 18.77 39.49 -33.92
C ALA A 452 18.85 39.93 -35.38
N THR A 453 17.76 40.48 -35.89
CA THR A 453 17.69 41.10 -37.21
C THR A 453 18.86 42.09 -37.32
N PRO A 454 19.71 42.04 -38.36
CA PRO A 454 20.74 43.04 -38.53
C PRO A 454 20.04 44.41 -38.66
N GLY A 455 20.34 45.30 -37.71
CA GLY A 455 19.79 46.64 -37.69
C GLY A 455 20.13 47.40 -38.97
N ASP A 456 19.20 48.27 -39.36
CA ASP A 456 19.30 49.22 -40.46
C ASP A 456 20.64 49.95 -40.42
N HIS A 457 21.52 49.65 -41.38
CA HIS A 457 22.66 50.50 -41.68
C HIS A 457 22.16 51.74 -42.42
N GLU A 458 22.04 52.82 -41.67
CA GLU A 458 21.83 54.19 -42.13
C GLU A 458 22.87 54.55 -43.21
N GLU A 459 22.38 54.85 -44.41
CA GLU A 459 23.16 55.14 -45.61
C GLU A 459 23.75 56.57 -45.51
N ALA A 460 25.04 56.68 -45.20
CA ALA A 460 25.74 57.97 -45.15
C ALA A 460 26.00 58.54 -46.57
N PRO A 461 25.92 59.87 -46.79
CA PRO A 461 26.02 60.45 -48.13
C PRO A 461 27.46 60.50 -48.65
N ARG A 462 27.65 60.15 -49.93
CA ARG A 462 28.93 60.24 -50.65
C ARG A 462 29.41 61.69 -50.79
N PRO A 463 30.70 62.00 -50.57
CA PRO A 463 31.27 63.30 -50.96
C PRO A 463 31.65 63.33 -52.45
N ALA A 464 31.39 64.48 -53.06
CA ALA A 464 31.63 64.80 -54.47
C ALA A 464 33.13 64.90 -54.81
N ALA A 465 33.42 64.66 -56.09
CA ALA A 465 34.73 64.70 -56.72
C ALA A 465 35.47 66.04 -56.58
N SER A 466 36.80 65.97 -56.44
CA SER A 466 37.71 67.05 -56.81
C SER A 466 38.94 66.47 -57.50
N ALA A 467 39.40 67.18 -58.51
CA ALA A 467 40.29 66.75 -59.57
C ALA A 467 41.78 67.01 -59.31
N ALA A 468 42.58 66.34 -60.14
CA ALA A 468 43.87 66.75 -60.70
C ALA A 468 45.20 66.46 -59.95
N ALA A 469 45.96 65.52 -60.56
CA ALA A 469 47.35 65.64 -61.05
C ALA A 469 48.54 65.72 -60.05
N PRO A 470 49.80 65.42 -60.48
CA PRO A 470 50.30 64.41 -61.42
C PRO A 470 51.51 63.60 -60.80
N PRO A 471 52.25 62.76 -61.55
CA PRO A 471 53.01 61.62 -61.02
C PRO A 471 54.49 61.92 -60.73
N ARG A 472 55.20 61.01 -60.03
CA ARG A 472 56.62 60.68 -60.29
C ARG A 472 57.14 59.53 -59.40
N THR A 473 57.79 58.57 -60.07
CA THR A 473 59.02 57.82 -59.71
C THR A 473 59.03 57.05 -58.38
N THR A 474 59.39 55.77 -58.30
CA THR A 474 60.33 54.92 -59.05
C THR A 474 59.88 53.47 -59.04
#